data_AF-A0A9Q0VZ98-F1
#
_entry.id   AF-A0A9Q0VZ98-F1
#
_cell.length_a   1.000
_cell.length_b   1.000
_cell.length_c   1.000
_cell.angle_alpha   90.00
_cell.angle_beta   90.00
_cell.angle_gamma   90.00
#
_symmetry.space_group_name_H-M   'P 1'
#
loop_
_entity.id
_entity.type
_entity.pdbx_description
1 polymer ?
#
loop_
_entity_poly.entity_id
_entity_poly.type
_entity_poly.pdbx_seq_one_letter_code
_entity_poly.pdbx_strand_id
1 'polypeptide(L)' 'MDKHRNVSKNWHTPSFPSEAVISAYSYPYVDKSTEPFTWGKTSSPFSSQLSSLF' A
#
# COMPACT_ATOMS: atom_id res chain seq x y z
N MET A 1 41.82 -5.54 -26.47
CA MET A 1 41.19 -6.42 -25.48
C MET A 1 40.64 -5.54 -24.38
N ASP A 2 39.34 -5.35 -24.42
CA ASP A 2 38.59 -4.39 -23.61
C ASP A 2 38.76 -4.70 -22.12
N LYS A 3 39.31 -3.72 -21.41
CA LYS A 3 39.47 -3.75 -19.95
C LYS A 3 38.09 -3.53 -19.32
N HIS A 4 37.25 -4.56 -19.36
CA HIS A 4 35.98 -4.57 -18.65
C HIS A 4 36.25 -4.29 -17.16
N ARG A 5 35.81 -3.11 -16.69
CA ARG A 5 35.83 -2.80 -15.26
C ARG A 5 34.96 -3.84 -14.57
N ASN A 6 35.55 -4.59 -13.64
CA ASN A 6 34.84 -5.56 -12.80
C ASN A 6 33.92 -4.83 -11.81
N VAL A 7 32.79 -4.32 -12.28
CA VAL A 7 31.78 -3.64 -11.44
C VAL A 7 31.08 -4.60 -10.47
N SER A 8 31.27 -5.91 -10.67
CA SER A 8 30.68 -6.98 -9.87
C SER A 8 31.38 -7.27 -8.53
N LYS A 9 32.59 -6.74 -8.30
CA LYS A 9 33.39 -7.10 -7.10
C LYS A 9 32.93 -6.42 -5.80
N ASN A 10 32.06 -5.41 -5.89
CA ASN A 10 31.51 -4.69 -4.74
C ASN A 10 30.01 -4.94 -4.55
N TRP A 11 29.45 -5.97 -5.20
CA TRP A 11 28.05 -6.31 -5.00
C TRP A 11 27.88 -6.99 -3.63
N HIS A 12 27.69 -6.17 -2.60
CA HIS A 12 27.28 -6.65 -1.29
C HIS A 12 25.81 -7.02 -1.38
N THR A 13 25.52 -8.31 -1.58
CA THR A 13 24.14 -8.79 -1.55
C THR A 13 23.60 -8.56 -0.14
N PRO A 14 22.52 -7.79 0.03
CA PRO A 14 21.93 -7.57 1.34
C PRO A 14 21.42 -8.91 1.89
N SER A 15 21.54 -9.11 3.21
CA SER A 15 21.00 -10.30 3.86
C SER A 15 19.49 -10.42 3.57
N PHE A 16 19.11 -11.55 2.98
CA PHE A 16 17.74 -11.91 2.64
C PHE A 16 17.42 -13.28 3.27
N PRO A 17 16.22 -13.48 3.83
CA PRO A 17 15.09 -12.55 3.86
C PRO A 17 15.24 -11.43 4.88
N SER A 18 14.60 -10.29 4.60
CA SER A 18 14.53 -9.18 5.55
C SER A 18 13.48 -9.49 6.63
N GLU A 19 13.93 -9.62 7.88
CA GLU A 19 13.04 -9.85 9.02
C GLU A 19 12.02 -8.71 9.20
N ALA A 20 12.41 -7.48 8.85
CA ALA A 20 11.50 -6.34 8.85
C ALA A 20 10.38 -6.51 7.80
N VAL A 21 10.70 -7.06 6.63
CA VAL A 21 9.70 -7.37 5.61
C VAL A 21 8.78 -8.49 6.09
N ILE A 22 9.34 -9.58 6.62
CA ILE A 22 8.57 -10.71 7.14
C ILE A 22 7.59 -10.24 8.23
N SER A 23 8.06 -9.46 9.20
CA SER A 23 7.23 -8.96 10.31
C SER A 23 6.15 -7.99 9.86
N ALA A 24 6.43 -7.09 8.90
CA ALA A 24 5.43 -6.17 8.37
C ALA A 24 4.24 -6.90 7.70
N TYR A 25 4.50 -8.02 7.02
CA TYR A 25 3.46 -8.84 6.40
C TYR A 25 2.81 -9.84 7.37
N SER A 26 3.56 -10.35 8.34
CA SER A 26 3.04 -11.35 9.30
C SER A 26 2.23 -10.71 10.43
N TYR A 27 2.61 -9.50 10.86
CA TYR A 27 1.99 -8.80 11.98
C TYR A 27 1.69 -7.34 11.63
N PRO A 28 0.80 -7.09 10.65
CA PRO A 28 0.47 -5.73 10.25
C PRO A 28 -0.28 -4.99 11.37
N TYR A 29 0.00 -3.70 11.51
CA TYR A 29 -0.81 -2.83 12.37
C TYR A 29 -2.09 -2.47 11.62
N VAL A 30 -3.17 -3.17 11.96
CA VAL A 30 -4.50 -2.95 11.39
C VAL A 30 -5.47 -2.51 12.47
N ASP A 31 -6.46 -1.71 12.07
CA ASP A 31 -7.61 -1.48 12.92
C ASP A 31 -8.34 -2.82 13.15
N LYS A 32 -8.67 -3.08 14.41
CA LYS A 32 -9.38 -4.28 14.85
C LYS A 32 -10.84 -3.97 15.22
N SER A 33 -11.31 -2.76 14.90
CA SER A 33 -12.69 -2.38 15.10
C SER A 33 -13.61 -3.39 14.42
N THR A 34 -14.62 -3.82 15.18
CA THR A 34 -15.67 -4.72 14.71
C THR A 34 -16.96 -3.97 14.40
N GLU A 35 -16.91 -2.64 14.42
CA GLU A 35 -18.06 -1.80 14.12
C GLU A 35 -18.45 -1.99 12.65
N PRO A 36 -19.70 -2.36 12.37
CA PRO A 36 -20.14 -2.57 11.01
C PRO A 36 -20.13 -1.23 10.28
N PHE A 37 -19.59 -1.22 9.06
CA PHE A 37 -19.75 -0.07 8.20
C PHE A 37 -21.23 0.14 7.91
N THR A 38 -21.69 1.38 8.01
CA THR A 38 -23.05 1.75 7.66
C THR A 38 -23.04 2.48 6.33
N TRP A 39 -23.63 1.84 5.32
CA TRP A 39 -23.98 2.55 4.09
C TRP A 39 -25.20 3.40 4.39
N GLY A 40 -24.99 4.69 4.66
CA GLY A 40 -26.10 5.64 4.81
C GLY A 40 -26.97 5.64 3.55
N LYS A 41 -28.27 5.94 3.71
CA LYS A 41 -29.08 6.35 2.55
C LYS A 41 -28.45 7.60 1.96
N THR A 42 -28.41 7.71 0.64
CA THR A 42 -28.10 8.96 -0.07
C THR A 42 -29.26 9.96 0.12
N SER A 43 -29.62 10.31 1.35
CA SER A 43 -30.53 11.41 1.65
C SER A 43 -29.71 12.69 1.74
N SER A 44 -29.04 13.03 0.64
CA SER A 44 -28.46 14.35 0.49
C SER A 44 -29.50 15.23 -0.20
N PRO A 45 -30.04 16.28 0.46
CA PRO A 45 -30.85 17.29 -0.23
C PRO A 45 -30.04 18.02 -1.32
N PHE A 46 -28.72 17.83 -1.37
CA PHE A 46 -27.84 18.32 -2.43
C PHE A 46 -27.80 17.41 -3.68
N SER A 47 -28.26 16.16 -3.59
CA SER A 47 -28.27 15.25 -4.75
C SER A 47 -29.28 15.68 -5.81
N SER A 48 -30.38 16.33 -5.43
CA SER A 48 -31.38 16.85 -6.36
C SER A 48 -30.90 18.09 -7.13
N GLN A 49 -30.00 18.90 -6.53
CA GLN A 49 -29.37 20.03 -7.22
C GLN A 49 -28.38 19.58 -8.29
N LEU A 50 -27.65 18.49 -8.06
CA LEU A 50 -26.70 17.95 -9.05
C LEU A 50 -27.41 17.26 -10.21
N SER A 51 -28.56 16.62 -9.97
CA SER A 51 -29.37 16.06 -11.06
C SER A 51 -30.05 17.11 -11.94
N SER A 52 -30.27 18.33 -11.44
CA SER A 52 -30.88 19.42 -12.23
C SER A 52 -29.89 20.21 -13.09
N LEU A 53 -28.60 19.86 -13.06
CA LEU A 53 -27.53 20.52 -13.81
C LEU A 53 -27.02 19.71 -15.02
N PHE A 54 -27.62 18.53 -15.28
CA PHE A 54 -27.35 17.71 -16.47
C PHE A 54 -28.64 17.44 -17.22
#